data_AF-A0A177V6A4-F1
#
_entry.id   AF-A0A177V6A4-F1
#
_cell.length_a   1.000
_cell.length_b   1.000
_cell.length_c   1.000
_cell.angle_alpha   90.00
_cell.angle_beta   90.00
_cell.angle_gamma   90.00
#
_symmetry.space_group_name_H-M   'P 1'
#
loop_
_entity.id
_entity.type
_entity.pdbx_description
1 polymer ?
#
loop_
_entity_poly.entity_id
_entity_poly.type
_entity_poly.pdbx_seq_one_letter_code
_entity_poly.pdbx_strand_id
1 'polypeptide(L)'
;MAAAAAAAAAAGPHGSASASGMQPLVPDIPGELVINPYYRDSLRAQVAQMCNLPKTHHRFVGAQPVSFEKASLDLLRSEDYWVCEKSDGQRVLVLVTVNEQMKRQEVFLIDRKNDFRFIDNLKFPSHKPDELHTHCLLDAELVLDLDSNTGKHHLVLLLFDCIVLDGENLSSRPLLKRYGRLQQFFYAPYQKYCMKNEDFRRRQPFQIQVKKMELSYGVVDVLRNHIPNLKHGNDGLIFTCANDPYVFGTDKKILKWKPPSENSIDFRVRLRFPPDLELDPSATTPDYFAKPFFLLEQHMGSDGRRNGGEEYEFFDWMEMEDDEWEEFKRTGEQLDDRIVEVVWETTYPPEPSTNGHHPGPQHNGAAAAAASAQQQGRRRHPPRWKFKRIRDDKKDGNHHTIVRKILGSIEDGVEEEELVAAQASIKAAWKTPERAKLREMASVTTTTAATPTPSMSNNNHNYNANPAQQPPHGRTVSRTHSLNNGAGDDPRLGPGGAGGGGSNGGAGAGVGVPPPAEHPCPMKRPGPPPPLRLGTRGVPPMMAEVRRR
;
A
#
# COMPACT_ATOMS: atom_id res chain seq x y z
N MET A 1 -22.71 4.64 -52.73
CA MET A 1 -23.82 4.56 -51.75
C MET A 1 -24.45 3.17 -51.85
N ALA A 2 -25.20 2.74 -50.82
CA ALA A 2 -25.85 1.42 -50.73
C ALA A 2 -24.93 0.17 -50.59
N ALA A 3 -24.18 0.09 -49.48
CA ALA A 3 -23.58 -1.17 -48.99
C ALA A 3 -23.27 -1.14 -47.47
N ALA A 4 -24.07 -0.43 -46.66
CA ALA A 4 -23.77 -0.19 -45.23
C ALA A 4 -25.02 -0.09 -44.32
N ALA A 5 -26.12 -0.74 -44.68
CA ALA A 5 -27.43 -0.56 -44.04
C ALA A 5 -28.15 -1.87 -43.64
N ALA A 6 -27.39 -2.96 -43.42
CA ALA A 6 -27.95 -4.30 -43.18
C ALA A 6 -27.33 -5.04 -41.98
N ALA A 7 -26.89 -4.32 -40.94
CA ALA A 7 -26.25 -4.88 -39.75
C ALA A 7 -26.70 -4.20 -38.44
N ALA A 8 -27.99 -3.82 -38.35
CA ALA A 8 -28.53 -3.01 -37.25
C ALA A 8 -29.87 -3.52 -36.68
N ALA A 9 -30.15 -4.83 -36.77
CA ALA A 9 -31.44 -5.42 -36.40
C ALA A 9 -31.32 -6.76 -35.63
N ALA A 10 -30.33 -6.86 -34.73
CA ALA A 10 -30.15 -8.03 -33.86
C ALA A 10 -29.57 -7.63 -32.48
N ALA A 11 -30.27 -6.75 -31.77
CA ALA A 11 -29.98 -6.41 -30.37
C ALA A 11 -31.22 -6.72 -29.52
N GLY A 12 -31.17 -7.86 -28.81
CA GLY A 12 -32.17 -8.21 -27.79
C GLY A 12 -32.01 -7.34 -26.52
N PRO A 13 -33.04 -7.22 -25.68
CA PRO A 13 -33.02 -6.32 -24.54
C PRO A 13 -32.07 -6.81 -23.44
N HIS A 14 -31.36 -5.84 -22.86
CA HIS A 14 -30.44 -5.92 -21.72
C HIS A 14 -30.65 -7.11 -20.76
N GLY A 15 -29.75 -8.10 -20.86
CA GLY A 15 -29.39 -8.90 -19.69
C GLY A 15 -28.62 -8.01 -18.70
N SER A 16 -28.99 -8.06 -17.42
CA SER A 16 -28.28 -7.36 -16.35
C SER A 16 -26.87 -7.91 -16.23
N ALA A 17 -25.86 -7.11 -16.57
CA ALA A 17 -24.47 -7.44 -16.27
C ALA A 17 -24.31 -7.54 -14.74
N SER A 18 -24.09 -8.75 -14.24
CA SER A 18 -23.62 -8.98 -12.88
C SER A 18 -22.31 -8.22 -12.66
N ALA A 19 -22.10 -7.72 -11.44
CA ALA A 19 -20.92 -6.93 -11.08
C ALA A 19 -19.67 -7.81 -10.88
N SER A 20 -19.34 -8.64 -11.88
CA SER A 20 -18.22 -9.58 -11.84
C SER A 20 -16.93 -8.94 -12.35
N GLY A 21 -15.95 -8.80 -11.46
CA GLY A 21 -14.53 -8.93 -11.83
C GLY A 21 -13.84 -7.76 -12.54
N MET A 22 -14.18 -6.50 -12.24
CA MET A 22 -13.31 -5.38 -12.64
C MET A 22 -11.99 -5.46 -11.84
N GLN A 23 -10.88 -5.78 -12.50
CA GLN A 23 -9.57 -5.85 -11.83
C GLN A 23 -9.19 -4.48 -11.24
N PRO A 24 -8.50 -4.43 -10.08
CA PRO A 24 -8.01 -3.18 -9.50
C PRO A 24 -7.08 -2.47 -10.49
N LEU A 25 -7.52 -1.32 -10.99
CA LEU A 25 -6.90 -0.60 -12.09
C LEU A 25 -5.80 0.34 -11.58
N VAL A 26 -4.71 -0.23 -11.08
CA VAL A 26 -3.54 0.52 -10.58
C VAL A 26 -2.82 1.18 -11.77
N PRO A 27 -2.58 2.51 -11.76
CA PRO A 27 -1.90 3.18 -12.87
C PRO A 27 -0.41 2.87 -12.97
N ASP A 28 0.07 2.74 -14.20
CA ASP A 28 1.48 2.96 -14.53
C ASP A 28 1.89 4.42 -14.22
N ILE A 29 3.11 4.60 -13.70
CA ILE A 29 3.65 5.92 -13.40
C ILE A 29 4.08 6.59 -14.73
N PRO A 30 3.52 7.75 -15.09
CA PRO A 30 3.85 8.44 -16.34
C PRO A 30 5.27 9.01 -16.32
N GLY A 31 5.72 9.46 -17.49
CA GLY A 31 7.01 10.13 -17.66
C GLY A 31 8.18 9.20 -17.95
N GLU A 32 9.32 9.82 -18.26
CA GLU A 32 10.51 9.14 -18.77
C GLU A 32 11.35 8.58 -17.61
N LEU A 33 11.60 7.27 -17.62
CA LEU A 33 12.46 6.64 -16.62
C LEU A 33 13.90 7.18 -16.70
N VAL A 34 14.47 7.57 -15.56
CA VAL A 34 15.88 7.98 -15.46
C VAL A 34 16.78 6.74 -15.53
N ILE A 35 17.07 6.30 -16.75
CA ILE A 35 17.89 5.11 -17.05
C ILE A 35 19.37 5.33 -16.69
N ASN A 36 19.89 6.55 -16.80
CA ASN A 36 21.29 6.84 -16.50
C ASN A 36 21.57 6.66 -14.99
N PRO A 37 22.44 5.72 -14.58
CA PRO A 37 22.64 5.40 -13.18
C PRO A 37 23.29 6.55 -12.40
N TYR A 38 24.25 7.26 -12.99
CA TYR A 38 24.92 8.39 -12.34
C TYR A 38 23.95 9.53 -12.04
N TYR A 39 23.06 9.86 -12.99
CA TYR A 39 22.05 10.90 -12.77
C TYR A 39 21.01 10.47 -11.74
N ARG A 40 20.51 9.22 -11.82
CA ARG A 40 19.60 8.65 -10.80
C ARG A 40 20.23 8.67 -9.41
N ASP A 41 21.50 8.30 -9.27
CA ASP A 41 22.19 8.28 -7.98
C ASP A 41 22.50 9.70 -7.47
N SER A 42 22.70 10.69 -8.36
CA SER A 42 22.75 12.10 -7.98
C SER A 42 21.42 12.62 -7.44
N LEU A 43 20.29 12.23 -8.04
CA LEU A 43 18.95 12.56 -7.55
C LEU A 43 18.67 11.89 -6.19
N ARG A 44 19.08 10.63 -6.01
CA ARG A 44 19.02 9.94 -4.70
C ARG A 44 19.85 10.66 -3.64
N ALA A 45 21.07 11.08 -3.96
CA ALA A 45 21.92 11.86 -3.05
C ALA A 45 21.32 13.24 -2.72
N GLN A 46 20.64 13.89 -3.67
CA GLN A 46 19.91 15.14 -3.43
C GLN A 46 18.73 14.93 -2.47
N VAL A 47 17.90 13.90 -2.71
CA VAL A 47 16.79 13.53 -1.81
C VAL A 47 17.29 13.20 -0.40
N ALA A 48 18.39 12.43 -0.28
CA ALA A 48 19.00 12.12 1.01
C ALA A 48 19.48 13.40 1.72
N GLN A 49 20.18 14.30 1.01
CA GLN A 49 20.64 15.58 1.56
C GLN A 49 19.48 16.47 2.01
N MET A 50 18.42 16.60 1.21
CA MET A 50 17.19 17.33 1.57
C MET A 50 16.52 16.74 2.83
N CYS A 51 16.58 15.42 3.01
CA CYS A 51 16.05 14.72 4.18
C CYS A 51 16.99 14.74 5.41
N ASN A 52 18.14 15.43 5.35
CA ASN A 52 19.21 15.39 6.36
C ASN A 52 19.77 13.97 6.64
N LEU A 53 19.75 13.11 5.62
CA LEU A 53 20.30 11.76 5.65
C LEU A 53 21.73 11.74 5.04
N PRO A 54 22.58 10.75 5.40
CA PRO A 54 23.87 10.58 4.75
C PRO A 54 23.72 10.41 3.22
N LYS A 55 24.64 10.98 2.44
CA LYS A 55 24.61 10.88 0.95
C LYS A 55 24.67 9.43 0.42
N THR A 56 25.11 8.49 1.25
CA THR A 56 25.11 7.05 0.97
C THR A 56 23.74 6.37 1.16
N HIS A 57 22.73 7.10 1.64
CA HIS A 57 21.37 6.59 1.83
C HIS A 57 20.62 6.45 0.50
N HIS A 58 20.66 5.24 -0.05
CA HIS A 58 20.08 4.87 -1.35
C HIS A 58 18.70 4.17 -1.24
N ARG A 59 18.15 4.01 -0.03
CA ARG A 59 16.81 3.43 0.18
C ARG A 59 15.72 4.48 -0.04
N PHE A 60 14.54 4.02 -0.46
CA PHE A 60 13.33 4.85 -0.51
C PHE A 60 13.04 5.47 0.86
N VAL A 61 12.70 6.77 0.88
CA VAL A 61 12.52 7.53 2.13
C VAL A 61 11.06 7.58 2.60
N GLY A 62 10.08 7.19 1.77
CA GLY A 62 8.66 7.29 2.14
C GLY A 62 8.26 6.39 3.32
N ALA A 63 7.48 6.93 4.25
CA ALA A 63 7.04 6.28 5.49
C ALA A 63 6.11 5.08 5.24
N GLN A 64 6.44 3.87 5.69
CA GLN A 64 5.68 2.64 5.40
C GLN A 64 4.72 2.27 6.55
N PRO A 65 3.40 2.17 6.30
CA PRO A 65 2.42 1.89 7.35
C PRO A 65 2.41 0.43 7.81
N VAL A 66 2.22 0.25 9.11
CA VAL A 66 1.93 -1.06 9.75
C VAL A 66 0.44 -1.41 9.63
N SER A 67 0.08 -2.68 9.86
CA SER A 67 -1.33 -3.10 9.89
C SER A 67 -2.06 -2.50 11.10
N PHE A 68 -3.35 -2.21 10.92
CA PHE A 68 -4.23 -1.86 12.04
C PHE A 68 -4.71 -3.14 12.72
N GLU A 69 -4.56 -3.20 14.04
CA GLU A 69 -4.86 -4.37 14.87
C GLU A 69 -5.82 -3.94 16.00
N LYS A 70 -6.38 -4.90 16.76
CA LYS A 70 -7.24 -4.60 17.92
C LYS A 70 -6.62 -3.61 18.91
N ALA A 71 -5.32 -3.74 19.18
CA ALA A 71 -4.56 -2.80 20.03
C ALA A 71 -4.44 -1.37 19.44
N SER A 72 -4.60 -1.20 18.12
CA SER A 72 -4.63 0.11 17.47
C SER A 72 -5.83 0.96 17.89
N LEU A 73 -6.95 0.35 18.30
CA LEU A 73 -8.10 1.10 18.85
C LEU A 73 -7.74 1.86 20.13
N ASP A 74 -6.88 1.29 20.98
CA ASP A 74 -6.38 1.96 22.19
C ASP A 74 -5.39 3.07 21.86
N LEU A 75 -4.62 2.92 20.78
CA LEU A 75 -3.75 3.99 20.27
C LEU A 75 -4.55 5.18 19.74
N LEU A 76 -5.69 4.97 19.08
CA LEU A 76 -6.60 6.05 18.69
C LEU A 76 -7.24 6.75 19.92
N ARG A 77 -7.46 6.02 21.02
CA ARG A 77 -7.97 6.57 22.28
C ARG A 77 -6.90 7.36 23.06
N SER A 78 -5.63 6.96 23.01
CA SER A 78 -4.56 7.65 23.74
C SER A 78 -3.93 8.82 22.97
N GLU A 79 -3.80 8.73 21.64
CA GLU A 79 -3.09 9.72 20.80
C GLU A 79 -3.99 10.45 19.80
N ASP A 80 -3.53 11.64 19.34
CA ASP A 80 -4.20 12.41 18.30
C ASP A 80 -3.88 11.81 16.92
N TYR A 81 -4.88 11.22 16.26
CA TYR A 81 -4.79 10.69 14.91
C TYR A 81 -5.70 11.42 13.93
N TRP A 82 -5.26 11.48 12.67
CA TRP A 82 -6.10 11.77 11.51
C TRP A 82 -6.44 10.48 10.77
N VAL A 83 -7.50 10.52 9.97
CA VAL A 83 -7.96 9.41 9.13
C VAL A 83 -8.32 9.90 7.73
N CYS A 84 -7.97 9.11 6.72
CA CYS A 84 -8.45 9.27 5.36
C CYS A 84 -8.74 7.89 4.75
N GLU A 85 -9.42 7.89 3.61
CA GLU A 85 -9.61 6.71 2.78
C GLU A 85 -8.24 6.16 2.32
N LYS A 86 -8.08 4.84 2.18
CA LYS A 86 -6.91 4.23 1.56
C LYS A 86 -7.17 3.99 0.06
N SER A 87 -6.56 4.80 -0.79
CA SER A 87 -6.74 4.69 -2.23
C SER A 87 -6.04 3.44 -2.77
N ASP A 88 -6.67 2.80 -3.74
CA ASP A 88 -6.05 1.74 -4.53
C ASP A 88 -5.33 2.36 -5.73
N GLY A 89 -4.03 2.63 -5.53
CA GLY A 89 -3.22 3.39 -6.47
C GLY A 89 -1.74 3.06 -6.37
N GLN A 90 -0.94 3.84 -7.09
CA GLN A 90 0.51 3.72 -7.12
C GLN A 90 1.16 4.86 -6.34
N ARG A 91 1.54 4.57 -5.09
CA ARG A 91 2.28 5.51 -4.23
C ARG A 91 3.59 5.96 -4.87
N VAL A 92 3.82 7.26 -4.82
CA VAL A 92 5.01 7.94 -5.32
C VAL A 92 5.41 9.10 -4.40
N LEU A 93 6.71 9.41 -4.33
CA LEU A 93 7.13 10.73 -3.85
C LEU A 93 7.23 11.70 -5.03
N VAL A 94 6.94 12.97 -4.80
CA VAL A 94 7.12 14.05 -5.78
C VAL A 94 8.37 14.83 -5.41
N LEU A 95 9.41 14.76 -6.24
CA LEU A 95 10.59 15.62 -6.14
C LEU A 95 10.42 16.79 -7.11
N VAL A 96 10.46 18.01 -6.59
CA VAL A 96 10.59 19.24 -7.40
C VAL A 96 12.00 19.78 -7.17
N THR A 97 12.78 19.91 -8.24
CA THR A 97 14.19 20.31 -8.21
C THR A 97 14.47 21.36 -9.29
N VAL A 98 15.71 21.84 -9.38
CA VAL A 98 16.15 22.75 -10.44
C VAL A 98 17.34 22.15 -11.16
N ASN A 99 17.24 22.10 -12.49
CA ASN A 99 18.38 21.83 -13.35
C ASN A 99 19.29 23.06 -13.35
N GLU A 100 20.42 22.98 -12.64
CA GLU A 100 21.34 24.12 -12.51
C GLU A 100 21.97 24.56 -13.83
N GLN A 101 22.06 23.67 -14.83
CA GLN A 101 22.60 23.99 -16.16
C GLN A 101 21.55 24.69 -17.04
N MET A 102 20.31 24.19 -17.03
CA MET A 102 19.21 24.76 -17.83
C MET A 102 18.44 25.89 -17.12
N LYS A 103 18.72 26.13 -15.83
CA LYS A 103 17.99 27.06 -14.95
C LYS A 103 16.47 26.89 -15.01
N ARG A 104 16.03 25.63 -15.05
CA ARG A 104 14.63 25.23 -15.20
C ARG A 104 14.22 24.31 -14.05
N GLN A 105 12.99 24.47 -13.56
CA GLN A 105 12.39 23.51 -12.62
C GLN A 105 12.21 22.15 -13.32
N GLU A 106 12.56 21.07 -12.63
CA GLU A 106 12.30 19.69 -13.05
C GLU A 106 11.47 18.98 -11.99
N VAL A 107 10.61 18.06 -12.43
CA VAL A 107 9.72 17.30 -11.56
C VAL A 107 9.93 15.82 -11.81
N PHE A 108 10.07 15.05 -10.73
CA PHE A 108 10.20 13.61 -10.77
C PHE A 108 9.17 12.94 -9.87
N LEU A 109 8.57 11.85 -10.36
CA LEU A 109 7.90 10.88 -9.51
C LEU A 109 8.88 9.78 -9.13
N ILE A 110 8.92 9.42 -7.85
CA ILE A 110 9.82 8.41 -7.27
C ILE A 110 8.97 7.25 -6.76
N ASP A 111 9.17 6.05 -7.31
CA ASP A 111 8.41 4.86 -6.91
C ASP A 111 8.98 4.19 -5.64
N ARG A 112 8.31 3.15 -5.14
CA ARG A 112 8.77 2.38 -3.96
C ARG A 112 10.08 1.61 -4.19
N LYS A 113 10.50 1.40 -5.44
CA LYS A 113 11.81 0.82 -5.81
C LYS A 113 12.93 1.87 -5.79
N ASN A 114 12.59 3.13 -5.50
CA ASN A 114 13.48 4.29 -5.54
C ASN A 114 14.02 4.57 -6.97
N ASP A 115 13.20 4.28 -7.99
CA ASP A 115 13.43 4.68 -9.38
C ASP A 115 12.67 5.98 -9.68
N PHE A 116 13.26 6.80 -10.55
CA PHE A 116 12.86 8.19 -10.81
C PHE A 116 12.30 8.30 -12.23
N ARG A 117 11.17 8.97 -12.39
CA ARG A 117 10.56 9.28 -13.70
C ARG A 117 10.39 10.78 -13.87
N PHE A 118 11.02 11.34 -14.91
CA PHE A 118 10.92 12.75 -15.25
C PHE A 118 9.52 13.06 -15.82
N ILE A 119 8.88 14.09 -15.29
CA ILE A 119 7.55 14.53 -15.71
C ILE A 119 7.64 15.89 -16.40
N ASP A 120 7.40 15.92 -17.71
CA ASP A 120 7.29 17.16 -18.48
C ASP A 120 5.93 17.87 -18.27
N ASN A 121 5.84 19.12 -18.70
CA ASN A 121 4.66 20.01 -18.64
C ASN A 121 4.14 20.35 -17.22
N LEU A 122 4.83 19.95 -16.17
CA LEU A 122 4.55 20.43 -14.80
C LEU A 122 5.31 21.73 -14.48
N LYS A 123 4.71 22.55 -13.64
CA LYS A 123 5.29 23.78 -13.09
C LYS A 123 4.62 24.12 -11.77
N PHE A 124 5.41 24.36 -10.73
CA PHE A 124 4.98 24.71 -9.39
C PHE A 124 5.50 26.11 -9.01
N PRO A 125 4.69 27.17 -9.15
CA PRO A 125 5.00 28.50 -8.62
C PRO A 125 5.08 28.47 -7.10
N SER A 126 5.95 29.30 -6.52
CA SER A 126 6.04 29.44 -5.07
C SER A 126 4.88 30.28 -4.52
N HIS A 127 4.70 30.21 -3.20
CA HIS A 127 3.92 31.19 -2.42
C HIS A 127 4.56 32.59 -2.43
N LYS A 128 5.87 32.68 -2.70
CA LYS A 128 6.59 33.94 -2.89
C LYS A 128 6.30 34.51 -4.30
N PRO A 129 6.15 35.84 -4.45
CA PRO A 129 5.90 36.46 -5.75
C PRO A 129 6.98 36.11 -6.79
N ASP A 130 6.53 35.74 -8.00
CA ASP A 130 7.35 35.49 -9.19
C ASP A 130 8.47 34.43 -9.08
N GLU A 131 8.54 33.71 -7.96
CA GLU A 131 9.42 32.56 -7.75
C GLU A 131 8.76 31.22 -8.15
N LEU A 132 9.58 30.22 -8.45
CA LEU A 132 9.15 28.82 -8.57
C LEU A 132 9.66 28.03 -7.38
N HIS A 133 8.93 27.00 -6.99
CA HIS A 133 9.39 26.05 -5.98
C HIS A 133 10.69 25.36 -6.41
N THR A 134 11.56 25.10 -5.45
CA THR A 134 12.77 24.29 -5.66
C THR A 134 12.89 23.30 -4.50
N HIS A 135 13.69 22.25 -4.62
CA HIS A 135 14.03 21.37 -3.49
C HIS A 135 12.83 20.95 -2.62
N CYS A 136 11.71 20.57 -3.23
CA CYS A 136 10.52 20.08 -2.52
C CYS A 136 10.45 18.55 -2.61
N LEU A 137 10.00 17.91 -1.54
CA LEU A 137 9.72 16.48 -1.49
C LEU A 137 8.38 16.24 -0.81
N LEU A 138 7.42 15.71 -1.58
CA LEU A 138 6.05 15.44 -1.14
C LEU A 138 5.74 13.94 -1.20
N ASP A 139 4.80 13.48 -0.39
CA ASP A 139 4.30 12.10 -0.41
C ASP A 139 2.89 12.08 -1.01
N ALA A 140 2.67 11.16 -1.94
CA ALA A 140 1.49 11.17 -2.81
C ALA A 140 1.06 9.78 -3.29
N GLU A 141 -0.21 9.66 -3.69
CA GLU A 141 -0.77 8.47 -4.33
C GLU A 141 -1.24 8.84 -5.75
N LEU A 142 -0.84 8.07 -6.77
CA LEU A 142 -1.33 8.23 -8.14
C LEU A 142 -2.51 7.26 -8.37
N VAL A 143 -3.67 7.78 -8.76
CA VAL A 143 -4.92 7.02 -8.93
C VAL A 143 -5.54 7.26 -10.31
N LEU A 144 -6.47 6.39 -10.72
CA LEU A 144 -7.27 6.53 -11.95
C LEU A 144 -8.74 6.84 -11.62
N ASP A 145 -9.08 8.13 -11.61
CA ASP A 145 -10.46 8.59 -11.42
C ASP A 145 -11.31 8.26 -12.66
N LEU A 146 -12.42 7.58 -12.47
CA LEU A 146 -13.48 7.41 -13.45
C LEU A 146 -14.35 8.68 -13.52
N ASP A 147 -14.40 9.33 -14.68
CA ASP A 147 -15.37 10.39 -14.94
C ASP A 147 -16.75 9.79 -15.27
N SER A 148 -17.68 9.91 -14.33
CA SER A 148 -19.05 9.40 -14.43
C SER A 148 -19.84 9.92 -15.65
N ASN A 149 -19.44 11.07 -16.23
CA ASN A 149 -20.13 11.66 -17.39
C ASN A 149 -19.63 11.08 -18.72
N THR A 150 -18.35 10.70 -18.80
CA THR A 150 -17.72 10.24 -20.05
C THR A 150 -17.33 8.77 -20.06
N GLY A 151 -17.39 8.10 -18.90
CA GLY A 151 -16.96 6.70 -18.73
C GLY A 151 -15.44 6.51 -18.87
N LYS A 152 -14.64 7.58 -18.81
CA LYS A 152 -13.19 7.52 -19.03
C LYS A 152 -12.41 7.68 -17.74
N HIS A 153 -11.36 6.87 -17.59
CA HIS A 153 -10.37 7.06 -16.53
C HIS A 153 -9.42 8.21 -16.86
N HIS A 154 -9.00 8.95 -15.83
CA HIS A 154 -7.96 9.97 -15.92
C HIS A 154 -7.05 9.93 -14.69
N LEU A 155 -5.78 10.26 -14.87
CA LEU A 155 -4.80 10.25 -13.79
C LEU A 155 -5.00 11.43 -12.83
N VAL A 156 -4.99 11.12 -11.54
CA VAL A 156 -5.03 12.10 -10.44
C VAL A 156 -3.91 11.79 -9.45
N LEU A 157 -3.13 12.80 -9.07
CA LEU A 157 -2.10 12.72 -8.05
C LEU A 157 -2.64 13.34 -6.74
N LEU A 158 -2.85 12.49 -5.75
CA LEU A 158 -3.35 12.84 -4.43
C LEU A 158 -2.17 13.11 -3.48
N LEU A 159 -1.83 14.37 -3.25
CA LEU A 159 -0.80 14.79 -2.30
C LEU A 159 -1.33 14.65 -0.86
N PHE A 160 -0.58 14.02 0.04
CA PHE A 160 -1.03 13.79 1.42
C PHE A 160 -0.03 14.16 2.52
N ASP A 161 1.27 14.32 2.23
CA ASP A 161 2.25 14.87 3.18
C ASP A 161 3.34 15.70 2.46
N CYS A 162 4.03 16.56 3.20
CA CYS A 162 5.12 17.42 2.71
C CYS A 162 6.34 17.26 3.62
N ILE A 163 7.34 16.55 3.11
CA ILE A 163 8.58 16.19 3.83
C ILE A 163 9.55 17.37 3.77
N VAL A 164 9.68 18.02 2.61
CA VAL A 164 10.58 19.16 2.37
C VAL A 164 9.87 20.20 1.49
N LEU A 165 10.00 21.48 1.81
CA LEU A 165 9.46 22.60 1.03
C LEU A 165 10.54 23.68 0.85
N ASP A 166 10.89 24.03 -0.38
CA ASP A 166 11.91 25.06 -0.69
C ASP A 166 13.25 24.85 0.07
N GLY A 167 13.64 23.58 0.25
CA GLY A 167 14.83 23.18 1.02
C GLY A 167 14.67 23.18 2.55
N GLU A 168 13.55 23.69 3.10
CA GLU A 168 13.20 23.53 4.52
C GLU A 168 12.75 22.08 4.76
N ASN A 169 13.54 21.29 5.50
CA ASN A 169 13.16 19.95 5.92
C ASN A 169 12.13 20.04 7.06
N LEU A 170 10.92 19.54 6.78
CA LEU A 170 9.76 19.57 7.69
C LEU A 170 9.55 18.24 8.43
N SER A 171 10.41 17.22 8.23
CA SER A 171 10.19 15.88 8.81
C SER A 171 10.08 15.89 10.34
N SER A 172 10.80 16.79 11.04
CA SER A 172 10.72 16.95 12.49
C SER A 172 9.44 17.66 12.99
N ARG A 173 8.60 18.19 12.09
CA ARG A 173 7.38 18.93 12.43
C ARG A 173 6.17 17.98 12.48
N PRO A 174 5.17 18.24 13.34
CA PRO A 174 3.90 17.50 13.36
C PRO A 174 3.18 17.50 12.01
N LEU A 175 2.39 16.46 11.72
CA LEU A 175 1.61 16.32 10.48
C LEU A 175 0.77 17.57 10.17
N LEU A 176 0.09 18.15 11.17
CA LEU A 176 -0.70 19.38 10.99
C LEU A 176 0.12 20.53 10.38
N LYS A 177 1.41 20.65 10.73
CA LYS A 177 2.29 21.69 10.15
C LYS A 177 2.75 21.30 8.75
N ARG A 178 3.11 20.04 8.50
CA ARG A 178 3.53 19.54 7.18
C ARG A 178 2.40 19.66 6.16
N TYR A 179 1.21 19.17 6.51
CA TYR A 179 -0.01 19.26 5.71
C TYR A 179 -0.49 20.71 5.52
N GLY A 180 -0.36 21.57 6.54
CA GLY A 180 -0.64 23.00 6.40
C GLY A 180 0.29 23.70 5.39
N ARG A 181 1.60 23.37 5.41
CA ARG A 181 2.58 23.85 4.42
C ARG A 181 2.26 23.33 3.01
N LEU A 182 1.90 22.06 2.87
CA LEU A 182 1.44 21.46 1.62
C LEU A 182 0.27 22.24 1.01
N GLN A 183 -0.81 22.44 1.78
CA GLN A 183 -2.01 23.11 1.32
C GLN A 183 -1.76 24.59 0.97
N GLN A 184 -1.19 25.35 1.91
CA GLN A 184 -1.14 26.82 1.80
C GLN A 184 -0.02 27.30 0.90
N PHE A 185 1.15 26.66 0.94
CA PHE A 185 2.35 27.20 0.31
C PHE A 185 2.81 26.45 -0.94
N PHE A 186 2.37 25.21 -1.17
CA PHE A 186 2.63 24.47 -2.40
C PHE A 186 1.38 24.37 -3.30
N TYR A 187 0.27 23.85 -2.75
CA TYR A 187 -0.92 23.55 -3.56
C TYR A 187 -1.72 24.80 -3.95
N ALA A 188 -1.98 25.73 -3.03
CA ALA A 188 -2.76 26.93 -3.36
C ALA A 188 -2.11 27.83 -4.44
N PRO A 189 -0.78 28.05 -4.47
CA PRO A 189 -0.11 28.73 -5.59
C PRO A 189 -0.25 27.98 -6.92
N TYR A 190 -0.08 26.66 -6.94
CA TYR A 190 -0.30 25.82 -8.13
C TYR A 190 -1.75 25.93 -8.63
N GLN A 191 -2.73 25.79 -7.75
CA GLN A 191 -4.16 25.89 -8.10
C GLN A 191 -4.50 27.27 -8.69
N LYS A 192 -4.01 28.35 -8.06
CA LYS A 192 -4.15 29.73 -8.55
C LYS A 192 -3.51 29.94 -9.92
N TYR A 193 -2.41 29.25 -10.22
CA TYR A 193 -1.75 29.29 -11.52
C TYR A 193 -2.55 28.52 -12.59
N CYS A 194 -3.06 27.33 -12.27
CA CYS A 194 -3.96 26.56 -13.15
C CYS A 194 -5.26 27.31 -13.48
N MET A 195 -5.83 28.04 -12.52
CA MET A 195 -7.02 28.89 -12.74
C MET A 195 -6.73 30.07 -13.67
N LYS A 196 -5.50 30.60 -13.68
CA LYS A 196 -5.09 31.72 -14.55
C LYS A 196 -4.59 31.29 -15.93
N ASN A 197 -4.16 30.04 -16.09
CA ASN A 197 -3.48 29.55 -17.30
C ASN A 197 -4.15 28.26 -17.78
N GLU A 198 -5.26 28.39 -18.52
CA GLU A 198 -6.03 27.23 -18.98
C GLU A 198 -5.24 26.31 -19.91
N ASP A 199 -4.43 26.85 -20.82
CA ASP A 199 -3.57 26.04 -21.71
C ASP A 199 -2.45 25.30 -20.96
N PHE A 200 -2.07 25.73 -19.76
CA PHE A 200 -1.18 24.98 -18.87
C PHE A 200 -1.96 23.86 -18.18
N ARG A 201 -3.14 24.17 -17.62
CA ARG A 201 -4.06 23.22 -16.98
C ARG A 201 -4.43 22.06 -17.91
N ARG A 202 -4.73 22.33 -19.18
CA ARG A 202 -5.11 21.31 -20.19
C ARG A 202 -3.95 20.40 -20.61
N ARG A 203 -2.70 20.84 -20.45
CA ARG A 203 -1.47 20.09 -20.80
C ARG A 203 -0.84 19.35 -19.61
N GLN A 204 -1.46 19.37 -18.43
CA GLN A 204 -0.95 18.60 -17.30
C GLN A 204 -1.06 17.09 -17.61
N PRO A 205 -0.04 16.27 -17.28
CA PRO A 205 -0.09 14.82 -17.47
C PRO A 205 -1.09 14.12 -16.54
N PHE A 206 -1.46 14.77 -15.44
CA PHE A 206 -2.46 14.33 -14.47
C PHE A 206 -3.04 15.54 -13.73
N GLN A 207 -4.22 15.40 -13.14
CA GLN A 207 -4.72 16.40 -12.19
C GLN A 207 -3.97 16.26 -10.87
N ILE A 208 -3.85 17.35 -10.11
CA ILE A 208 -3.23 17.33 -8.77
C ILE A 208 -4.28 17.80 -7.77
N GLN A 209 -4.44 17.07 -6.68
CA GLN A 209 -5.36 17.38 -5.58
C GLN A 209 -4.64 17.14 -4.23
N VAL A 210 -5.11 17.77 -3.16
CA VAL A 210 -4.68 17.43 -1.79
C VAL A 210 -5.72 16.50 -1.18
N LYS A 211 -5.26 15.36 -0.66
CA LYS A 211 -6.10 14.31 -0.08
C LYS A 211 -6.80 14.82 1.19
N LYS A 212 -8.14 14.73 1.24
CA LYS A 212 -8.91 15.18 2.41
C LYS A 212 -8.60 14.29 3.62
N MET A 213 -8.23 14.93 4.73
CA MET A 213 -7.97 14.31 6.03
C MET A 213 -9.07 14.71 7.01
N GLU A 214 -9.56 13.76 7.79
CA GLU A 214 -10.45 13.99 8.94
C GLU A 214 -9.72 13.69 10.26
N LEU A 215 -10.29 14.12 11.38
CA LEU A 215 -9.87 13.62 12.70
C LEU A 215 -10.26 12.14 12.85
N SER A 216 -9.54 11.33 13.62
CA SER A 216 -9.80 9.88 13.72
C SER A 216 -11.23 9.50 14.11
N TYR A 217 -11.89 10.29 14.98
CA TYR A 217 -13.30 10.10 15.31
C TYR A 217 -14.29 10.58 14.22
N GLY A 218 -13.80 11.07 13.09
CA GLY A 218 -14.52 11.30 11.85
C GLY A 218 -14.60 10.07 10.95
N VAL A 219 -14.10 8.90 11.38
CA VAL A 219 -14.09 7.65 10.59
C VAL A 219 -15.43 7.31 9.94
N VAL A 220 -16.57 7.52 10.63
CA VAL A 220 -17.92 7.29 10.07
C VAL A 220 -18.23 8.23 8.90
N ASP A 221 -17.74 9.46 8.91
CA ASP A 221 -17.90 10.42 7.81
C ASP A 221 -17.06 9.98 6.60
N VAL A 222 -15.84 9.48 6.83
CA VAL A 222 -15.01 8.91 5.77
C VAL A 222 -15.68 7.70 5.14
N LEU A 223 -16.12 6.73 5.94
CA LEU A 223 -16.76 5.50 5.48
C LEU A 223 -18.08 5.76 4.73
N ARG A 224 -18.93 6.66 5.24
CA ARG A 224 -20.32 6.81 4.73
C ARG A 224 -20.51 7.98 3.76
N ASN A 225 -19.64 8.99 3.79
CA ASN A 225 -19.79 10.21 2.98
C ASN A 225 -18.60 10.49 2.06
N HIS A 226 -17.38 10.03 2.37
CA HIS A 226 -16.23 10.19 1.45
C HIS A 226 -16.10 9.02 0.49
N ILE A 227 -15.96 7.79 0.99
CA ILE A 227 -15.71 6.59 0.17
C ILE A 227 -16.78 6.40 -0.93
N PRO A 228 -18.09 6.54 -0.67
CA PRO A 228 -19.11 6.38 -1.71
C PRO A 228 -19.10 7.46 -2.81
N ASN A 229 -18.37 8.56 -2.60
CA ASN A 229 -18.21 9.66 -3.57
C ASN A 229 -16.82 9.67 -4.24
N LEU A 230 -15.98 8.68 -3.99
CA LEU A 230 -14.70 8.52 -4.68
C LEU A 230 -14.91 8.09 -6.14
N LYS A 231 -13.96 8.46 -6.99
CA LYS A 231 -13.94 8.12 -8.42
C LYS A 231 -12.91 7.03 -8.73
N HIS A 232 -12.12 6.64 -7.75
CA HIS A 232 -11.07 5.62 -7.81
C HIS A 232 -11.37 4.51 -6.79
N GLY A 233 -10.67 3.38 -6.93
CA GLY A 233 -10.78 2.28 -5.97
C GLY A 233 -10.30 2.68 -4.57
N ASN A 234 -10.92 2.09 -3.56
CA ASN A 234 -10.55 2.18 -2.16
C ASN A 234 -10.45 0.75 -1.59
N ASP A 235 -9.49 0.52 -0.70
CA ASP A 235 -9.25 -0.78 -0.07
C ASP A 235 -9.02 -0.66 1.44
N GLY A 236 -9.73 0.28 2.09
CA GLY A 236 -9.72 0.52 3.53
C GLY A 236 -9.43 1.98 3.93
N LEU A 237 -8.69 2.16 5.04
CA LEU A 237 -8.40 3.46 5.65
C LEU A 237 -6.92 3.61 6.02
N ILE A 238 -6.40 4.84 6.00
CA ILE A 238 -5.11 5.20 6.58
C ILE A 238 -5.34 6.10 7.80
N PHE A 239 -4.80 5.70 8.94
CA PHE A 239 -4.69 6.51 10.14
C PHE A 239 -3.25 7.00 10.32
N THR A 240 -3.06 8.31 10.49
CA THR A 240 -1.73 8.93 10.65
C THR A 240 -1.70 9.73 11.93
N CYS A 241 -0.70 9.53 12.81
CA CYS A 241 -0.57 10.33 14.02
C CYS A 241 -0.36 11.82 13.66
N ALA A 242 -1.15 12.70 14.28
CA ALA A 242 -1.18 14.12 13.98
C ALA A 242 0.02 14.89 14.57
N ASN A 243 0.59 14.37 15.67
CA ASN A 243 1.58 15.06 16.48
C ASN A 243 3.03 14.63 16.18
N ASP A 244 3.24 13.42 15.65
CA ASP A 244 4.57 12.85 15.51
C ASP A 244 5.34 13.36 14.26
N PRO A 245 6.70 13.34 14.31
CA PRO A 245 7.57 13.52 13.15
C PRO A 245 7.28 12.52 12.03
N TYR A 246 7.66 12.88 10.80
CA TYR A 246 7.68 11.98 9.67
C TYR A 246 8.84 10.98 9.80
N VAL A 247 8.53 9.68 9.86
CA VAL A 247 9.54 8.61 9.98
C VAL A 247 9.92 8.06 8.61
N PHE A 248 11.21 8.08 8.27
CA PHE A 248 11.71 7.44 7.04
C PHE A 248 11.75 5.92 7.20
N GLY A 249 11.07 5.18 6.31
CA GLY A 249 10.91 3.72 6.42
C GLY A 249 9.69 3.34 7.27
N THR A 250 9.70 2.19 7.95
CA THR A 250 8.52 1.69 8.67
C THR A 250 8.14 2.59 9.85
N ASP A 251 6.90 3.10 9.83
CA ASP A 251 6.32 3.90 10.90
C ASP A 251 5.23 3.10 11.62
N LYS A 252 5.37 2.94 12.94
CA LYS A 252 4.39 2.24 13.79
C LYS A 252 3.15 3.08 14.10
N LYS A 253 3.16 4.36 13.75
CA LYS A 253 2.08 5.34 13.95
C LYS A 253 1.43 5.82 12.65
N ILE A 254 1.73 5.13 11.55
CA ILE A 254 0.88 5.15 10.35
C ILE A 254 0.27 3.76 10.21
N LEU A 255 -1.03 3.67 10.37
CA LEU A 255 -1.78 2.42 10.45
C LEU A 255 -2.64 2.28 9.19
N LYS A 256 -2.51 1.16 8.49
CA LYS A 256 -3.42 0.80 7.40
C LYS A 256 -4.49 -0.15 7.94
N TRP A 257 -5.72 0.32 7.99
CA TRP A 257 -6.87 -0.52 8.28
C TRP A 257 -7.45 -1.05 6.98
N LYS A 258 -7.84 -2.33 7.01
CA LYS A 258 -8.62 -3.01 5.98
C LYS A 258 -9.71 -3.80 6.70
N PRO A 259 -10.91 -3.96 6.13
CA PRO A 259 -11.84 -4.98 6.60
C PRO A 259 -11.14 -6.36 6.63
N PRO A 260 -11.21 -7.12 7.73
CA PRO A 260 -10.75 -8.50 7.81
C PRO A 260 -11.25 -9.36 6.64
N SER A 261 -12.52 -9.15 6.25
CA SER A 261 -13.19 -9.78 5.11
C SER A 261 -12.65 -9.42 3.73
N GLU A 262 -11.83 -8.37 3.58
CA GLU A 262 -11.14 -8.03 2.33
C GLU A 262 -9.73 -8.63 2.23
N ASN A 263 -9.19 -9.21 3.31
CA ASN A 263 -7.90 -9.88 3.27
C ASN A 263 -8.01 -11.23 2.56
N SER A 264 -7.69 -11.21 1.27
CA SER A 264 -7.69 -12.39 0.42
C SER A 264 -6.43 -13.23 0.55
N ILE A 265 -6.56 -14.55 0.40
CA ILE A 265 -5.44 -15.50 0.25
C ILE A 265 -5.59 -16.23 -1.08
N ASP A 266 -4.49 -16.46 -1.80
CA ASP A 266 -4.51 -17.32 -2.98
C ASP A 266 -4.12 -18.76 -2.60
N PHE A 267 -4.98 -19.74 -2.90
CA PHE A 267 -4.75 -21.16 -2.70
C PHE A 267 -4.87 -21.93 -4.01
N ARG A 268 -4.34 -23.16 -4.07
CA ARG A 268 -4.76 -24.10 -5.12
C ARG A 268 -6.07 -24.77 -4.68
N VAL A 269 -7.09 -24.80 -5.54
CA VAL A 269 -8.33 -25.54 -5.26
C VAL A 269 -8.29 -26.92 -5.90
N ARG A 270 -8.72 -27.93 -5.14
CA ARG A 270 -8.96 -29.29 -5.63
C ARG A 270 -10.41 -29.68 -5.42
N LEU A 271 -11.06 -30.21 -6.45
CA LEU A 271 -12.42 -30.73 -6.33
C LEU A 271 -12.40 -32.15 -5.75
N ARG A 272 -13.35 -32.43 -4.86
CA ARG A 272 -13.58 -33.74 -4.25
C ARG A 272 -15.05 -34.07 -4.38
N PHE A 273 -15.39 -34.80 -5.44
CA PHE A 273 -16.75 -35.23 -5.72
C PHE A 273 -17.20 -36.31 -4.70
N PRO A 274 -18.47 -36.31 -4.26
CA PRO A 274 -19.01 -37.38 -3.43
C PRO A 274 -19.08 -38.71 -4.22
N PRO A 275 -19.20 -39.87 -3.56
CA PRO A 275 -19.38 -41.14 -4.24
C PRO A 275 -20.79 -41.30 -4.80
N ASP A 276 -20.91 -41.88 -5.99
CA ASP A 276 -22.17 -42.36 -6.56
C ASP A 276 -22.54 -43.71 -5.92
N LEU A 277 -23.40 -43.65 -4.90
CA LEU A 277 -23.86 -44.83 -4.17
C LEU A 277 -24.94 -45.64 -4.90
N GLU A 278 -25.54 -45.09 -5.96
CA GLU A 278 -26.51 -45.81 -6.79
C GLU A 278 -25.79 -46.68 -7.83
N LEU A 279 -24.74 -46.15 -8.44
CA LEU A 279 -23.88 -46.87 -9.39
C LEU A 279 -22.88 -47.81 -8.69
N ASP A 280 -22.32 -47.39 -7.56
CA ASP A 280 -21.29 -48.15 -6.83
C ASP A 280 -21.51 -48.11 -5.30
N PRO A 281 -22.20 -49.11 -4.72
CA PRO A 281 -22.38 -49.24 -3.28
C PRO A 281 -21.07 -49.40 -2.48
N SER A 282 -19.91 -49.63 -3.11
CA SER A 282 -18.60 -49.63 -2.45
C SER A 282 -17.99 -48.23 -2.27
N ALA A 283 -18.67 -47.20 -2.79
CA ALA A 283 -18.31 -45.78 -2.66
C ALA A 283 -16.93 -45.41 -3.25
N THR A 284 -16.49 -46.09 -4.31
CA THR A 284 -15.22 -45.82 -4.99
C THR A 284 -15.38 -44.98 -6.26
N THR A 285 -16.56 -45.00 -6.87
CA THR A 285 -16.88 -44.23 -8.09
C THR A 285 -17.41 -42.83 -7.72
N PRO A 286 -16.81 -41.72 -8.19
CA PRO A 286 -17.30 -40.38 -7.91
C PRO A 286 -18.52 -40.00 -8.75
N ASP A 287 -19.50 -39.34 -8.15
CA ASP A 287 -20.59 -38.64 -8.84
C ASP A 287 -20.10 -37.27 -9.34
N TYR A 288 -19.88 -37.14 -10.64
CA TYR A 288 -19.45 -35.89 -11.28
C TYR A 288 -20.58 -34.90 -11.58
N PHE A 289 -21.85 -35.29 -11.37
CA PHE A 289 -23.01 -34.40 -11.50
C PHE A 289 -23.35 -33.70 -10.19
N ALA A 290 -23.10 -34.36 -9.06
CA ALA A 290 -23.18 -33.76 -7.73
C ALA A 290 -22.18 -32.61 -7.54
N LYS A 291 -22.52 -31.71 -6.62
CA LYS A 291 -21.64 -30.62 -6.19
C LYS A 291 -20.45 -31.20 -5.39
N PRO A 292 -19.20 -30.87 -5.77
CA PRO A 292 -18.02 -31.35 -5.05
C PRO A 292 -17.81 -30.58 -3.74
N PHE A 293 -16.99 -31.15 -2.86
CA PHE A 293 -16.31 -30.39 -1.81
C PHE A 293 -15.09 -29.67 -2.41
N PHE A 294 -14.91 -28.39 -2.07
CA PHE A 294 -13.83 -27.56 -2.61
C PHE A 294 -12.68 -27.51 -1.61
N LEU A 295 -11.63 -28.27 -1.86
CA LEU A 295 -10.47 -28.41 -0.98
C LEU A 295 -9.45 -27.32 -1.31
N LEU A 296 -9.02 -26.53 -0.33
CA LEU A 296 -7.97 -25.51 -0.48
C LEU A 296 -6.62 -26.08 -0.04
N GLU A 297 -5.60 -25.88 -0.87
CA GLU A 297 -4.22 -26.30 -0.61
C GLU A 297 -3.27 -25.10 -0.57
N GLN A 298 -2.47 -25.01 0.49
CA GLN A 298 -1.42 -24.01 0.64
C GLN A 298 -0.14 -24.45 -0.05
N HIS A 299 0.60 -23.50 -0.63
CA HIS A 299 1.87 -23.80 -1.29
C HIS A 299 3.01 -23.88 -0.25
N MET A 300 3.72 -25.01 -0.24
CA MET A 300 4.81 -25.34 0.70
C MET A 300 6.21 -25.20 0.09
N GLY A 301 6.31 -25.02 -1.23
CA GLY A 301 7.55 -24.75 -1.96
C GLY A 301 8.71 -25.69 -1.61
N SER A 302 9.89 -25.11 -1.34
CA SER A 302 11.06 -25.89 -0.91
C SER A 302 10.92 -26.52 0.47
N ASP A 303 10.07 -25.97 1.32
CA ASP A 303 10.03 -26.32 2.74
C ASP A 303 9.21 -27.61 2.96
N GLY A 304 8.16 -27.83 2.18
CA GLY A 304 7.50 -29.13 2.07
C GLY A 304 8.48 -30.24 1.65
N ARG A 305 9.15 -30.06 0.51
CA ARG A 305 10.12 -31.05 -0.03
C ARG A 305 11.29 -31.33 0.92
N ARG A 306 11.81 -30.31 1.62
CA ARG A 306 12.88 -30.46 2.63
C ARG A 306 12.47 -31.28 3.84
N ASN A 307 11.19 -31.22 4.21
CA ASN A 307 10.63 -31.99 5.32
C ASN A 307 10.09 -33.37 4.88
N GLY A 308 10.36 -33.79 3.64
CA GLY A 308 9.85 -35.05 3.08
C GLY A 308 8.36 -35.03 2.73
N GLY A 309 7.72 -33.86 2.73
CA GLY A 309 6.34 -33.64 2.34
C GLY A 309 6.17 -33.16 0.89
N GLU A 310 4.93 -32.90 0.52
CA GLU A 310 4.55 -32.44 -0.81
C GLU A 310 4.77 -30.93 -1.01
N GLU A 311 4.72 -30.47 -2.26
CA GLU A 311 4.84 -29.04 -2.61
C GLU A 311 3.58 -28.24 -2.27
N TYR A 312 2.45 -28.92 -2.06
CA TYR A 312 1.18 -28.40 -1.61
C TYR A 312 0.67 -29.23 -0.44
N GLU A 313 -0.05 -28.61 0.50
CA GLU A 313 -0.62 -29.27 1.68
C GLU A 313 -2.08 -28.84 1.84
N PHE A 314 -2.94 -29.76 2.29
CA PHE A 314 -4.31 -29.43 2.71
C PHE A 314 -4.29 -28.27 3.72
N PHE A 315 -5.03 -27.21 3.42
CA PHE A 315 -5.18 -26.06 4.30
C PHE A 315 -6.56 -26.05 4.97
N ASP A 316 -7.63 -25.99 4.17
CA ASP A 316 -9.01 -25.97 4.65
C ASP A 316 -10.00 -26.31 3.51
N TRP A 317 -11.30 -26.17 3.77
CA TRP A 317 -12.37 -26.24 2.77
C TRP A 317 -12.89 -24.84 2.43
N MET A 318 -13.15 -24.62 1.14
CA MET A 318 -13.89 -23.47 0.63
C MET A 318 -15.38 -23.80 0.54
N GLU A 319 -16.20 -22.81 0.85
CA GLU A 319 -17.63 -22.84 0.60
C GLU A 319 -17.92 -22.08 -0.70
N MET A 320 -18.82 -22.64 -1.50
CA MET A 320 -19.33 -22.09 -2.75
C MET A 320 -20.84 -22.22 -2.66
N GLU A 321 -21.60 -21.23 -3.14
CA GLU A 321 -23.07 -21.32 -3.14
C GLU A 321 -23.56 -22.32 -4.20
N ASP A 322 -24.82 -22.77 -4.12
CA ASP A 322 -25.38 -23.69 -5.14
C ASP A 322 -25.48 -22.99 -6.50
N ASP A 323 -26.06 -21.79 -6.54
CA ASP A 323 -26.17 -20.97 -7.76
C ASP A 323 -24.78 -20.61 -8.35
N GLU A 324 -23.78 -20.37 -7.51
CA GLU A 324 -22.40 -20.09 -7.94
C GLU A 324 -21.75 -21.31 -8.61
N TRP A 325 -22.03 -22.51 -8.11
CA TRP A 325 -21.57 -23.76 -8.72
C TRP A 325 -22.32 -24.09 -10.03
N GLU A 326 -23.64 -23.85 -10.09
CA GLU A 326 -24.39 -24.00 -11.34
C GLU A 326 -23.91 -23.04 -12.44
N GLU A 327 -23.53 -21.81 -12.08
CA GLU A 327 -22.92 -20.86 -13.01
C GLU A 327 -21.56 -21.38 -13.53
N PHE A 328 -20.68 -21.90 -12.66
CA PHE A 328 -19.42 -22.53 -13.10
C PHE A 328 -19.64 -23.70 -14.07
N LYS A 329 -20.64 -24.55 -13.83
CA LYS A 329 -21.01 -25.61 -14.78
C LYS A 329 -21.52 -25.04 -16.11
N ARG A 330 -22.21 -23.90 -16.09
CA ARG A 330 -22.74 -23.22 -17.29
C ARG A 330 -21.65 -22.53 -18.12
N THR A 331 -20.61 -21.96 -17.50
CA THR A 331 -19.48 -21.36 -18.25
C THR A 331 -18.58 -22.42 -18.89
N GLY A 332 -18.52 -23.63 -18.30
CA GLY A 332 -17.60 -24.68 -18.72
C GLY A 332 -16.14 -24.39 -18.32
N GLU A 333 -15.91 -23.43 -17.42
CA GLU A 333 -14.58 -23.08 -16.95
C GLU A 333 -14.03 -24.15 -16.00
N GLN A 334 -12.81 -24.64 -16.26
CA GLN A 334 -12.17 -25.63 -15.39
C GLN A 334 -11.77 -24.98 -14.06
N LEU A 335 -12.29 -25.50 -12.95
CA LEU A 335 -11.92 -25.07 -11.59
C LEU A 335 -10.90 -25.98 -10.89
N ASP A 336 -10.83 -27.31 -11.17
CA ASP A 336 -9.86 -28.20 -10.50
C ASP A 336 -8.41 -27.87 -10.85
N ASP A 337 -7.53 -27.97 -9.84
CA ASP A 337 -6.08 -27.71 -9.88
C ASP A 337 -5.70 -26.25 -10.21
N ARG A 338 -6.65 -25.32 -10.10
CA ARG A 338 -6.45 -23.88 -10.36
C ARG A 338 -6.05 -23.10 -9.10
N ILE A 339 -5.34 -21.99 -9.29
CA ILE A 339 -5.13 -21.02 -8.21
C ILE A 339 -6.35 -20.10 -8.12
N VAL A 340 -6.94 -20.01 -6.93
CA VAL A 340 -8.11 -19.19 -6.62
C VAL A 340 -7.79 -18.19 -5.52
N GLU A 341 -8.30 -16.98 -5.65
CA GLU A 341 -8.35 -15.98 -4.59
C GLU A 341 -9.61 -16.24 -3.76
N VAL A 342 -9.45 -16.38 -2.44
CA VAL A 342 -10.55 -16.55 -1.48
C VAL A 342 -10.47 -15.50 -0.39
N VAL A 343 -11.59 -15.23 0.28
CA VAL A 343 -11.68 -14.33 1.44
C VAL A 343 -12.36 -15.03 2.62
N TRP A 344 -12.10 -14.55 3.84
CA TRP A 344 -12.75 -15.03 5.05
C TRP A 344 -14.04 -14.24 5.32
N GLU A 345 -15.20 -14.86 5.15
CA GLU A 345 -16.51 -14.22 5.32
C GLU A 345 -17.08 -14.53 6.71
N THR A 346 -17.41 -13.48 7.47
CA THR A 346 -17.92 -13.53 8.86
C THR A 346 -19.39 -13.08 8.99
N THR A 347 -20.00 -12.60 7.90
CA THR A 347 -21.33 -11.96 7.90
C THR A 347 -22.18 -12.40 6.71
N TYR A 348 -23.51 -12.25 6.85
CA TYR A 348 -24.48 -12.57 5.80
C TYR A 348 -24.52 -11.42 4.77
N PRO A 349 -24.53 -11.68 3.44
CA PRO A 349 -24.85 -10.63 2.47
C PRO A 349 -26.27 -10.10 2.73
N PRO A 350 -26.55 -8.80 2.56
CA PRO A 350 -27.91 -8.32 2.72
C PRO A 350 -28.84 -8.98 1.69
N GLU A 351 -29.95 -9.54 2.17
CA GLU A 351 -31.05 -10.05 1.34
C GLU A 351 -31.38 -9.03 0.23
N PRO A 352 -31.47 -9.45 -1.05
CA PRO A 352 -31.82 -8.53 -2.13
C PRO A 352 -33.21 -7.96 -1.87
N SER A 353 -33.30 -6.64 -1.77
CA SER A 353 -34.57 -5.96 -1.49
C SER A 353 -35.60 -6.29 -2.56
N THR A 354 -36.62 -7.07 -2.19
CA THR A 354 -37.77 -7.42 -3.04
C THR A 354 -38.65 -6.20 -3.26
N ASN A 355 -38.20 -5.30 -4.13
CA ASN A 355 -38.95 -4.14 -4.55
C ASN A 355 -40.17 -4.58 -5.39
N GLY A 356 -41.36 -4.41 -4.80
CA GLY A 356 -42.60 -4.22 -5.54
C GLY A 356 -43.41 -5.47 -5.86
N HIS A 357 -44.17 -5.96 -4.88
CA HIS A 357 -45.56 -6.39 -5.10
C HIS A 357 -46.41 -6.05 -3.86
N HIS A 358 -47.23 -5.01 -3.96
CA HIS A 358 -48.24 -4.68 -2.96
C HIS A 358 -49.51 -5.51 -3.21
N PRO A 359 -50.02 -6.26 -2.20
CA PRO A 359 -51.45 -6.53 -2.09
C PRO A 359 -52.14 -5.31 -1.45
N GLY A 360 -53.38 -5.02 -1.89
CA GLY A 360 -54.17 -3.89 -1.41
C GLY A 360 -54.69 -4.03 0.05
N PRO A 361 -55.26 -2.96 0.61
CA PRO A 361 -55.53 -2.87 2.04
C PRO A 361 -56.86 -3.52 2.47
N GLN A 362 -56.86 -4.27 3.59
CA GLN A 362 -58.07 -4.60 4.34
C GLN A 362 -57.87 -4.47 5.87
N HIS A 363 -58.68 -3.57 6.44
CA HIS A 363 -59.15 -3.43 7.83
C HIS A 363 -58.38 -3.99 9.06
N ASN A 364 -57.95 -3.03 9.89
CA ASN A 364 -58.14 -2.91 11.35
C ASN A 364 -58.09 -4.17 12.26
N GLY A 365 -57.07 -4.23 13.12
CA GLY A 365 -57.13 -4.96 14.39
C GLY A 365 -55.82 -4.99 15.18
N ALA A 366 -55.87 -4.63 16.48
CA ALA A 366 -54.85 -4.89 17.49
C ALA A 366 -53.41 -4.32 17.29
N ALA A 367 -53.27 -3.00 17.46
CA ALA A 367 -51.97 -2.39 17.78
C ALA A 367 -51.54 -2.68 19.24
N ALA A 368 -51.01 -3.89 19.51
CA ALA A 368 -50.43 -4.24 20.83
C ALA A 368 -49.44 -5.44 20.81
N ALA A 369 -48.65 -5.62 19.76
CA ALA A 369 -47.62 -6.70 19.70
C ALA A 369 -46.33 -6.33 18.94
N ALA A 370 -46.20 -5.09 18.44
CA ALA A 370 -45.17 -4.70 17.48
C ALA A 370 -43.90 -4.06 18.10
N ALA A 371 -43.51 -4.48 19.31
CA ALA A 371 -42.32 -3.96 20.02
C ALA A 371 -41.31 -5.04 20.45
N SER A 372 -41.57 -6.33 20.16
CA SER A 372 -40.72 -7.47 20.56
C SER A 372 -40.16 -8.29 19.38
N ALA A 373 -40.46 -7.92 18.13
CA ALA A 373 -40.04 -8.66 16.93
C ALA A 373 -38.83 -8.04 16.19
N GLN A 374 -38.46 -6.79 16.46
CA GLN A 374 -37.33 -6.10 15.80
C GLN A 374 -35.94 -6.48 16.34
N GLN A 375 -35.85 -7.53 17.17
CA GLN A 375 -34.62 -8.01 17.80
C GLN A 375 -34.37 -9.51 17.57
N GLN A 376 -35.02 -10.11 16.57
CA GLN A 376 -34.59 -11.42 16.07
C GLN A 376 -33.28 -11.23 15.29
N GLY A 377 -32.19 -11.72 15.87
CA GLY A 377 -30.84 -11.40 15.42
C GLY A 377 -30.57 -11.83 13.97
N ARG A 378 -29.81 -10.99 13.25
CA ARG A 378 -29.09 -11.35 12.02
C ARG A 378 -28.42 -12.70 12.25
N ARG A 379 -28.92 -13.77 11.62
CA ARG A 379 -28.28 -15.09 11.66
C ARG A 379 -26.96 -14.97 10.91
N ARG A 380 -25.85 -14.93 11.65
CA ARG A 380 -24.51 -15.05 11.06
C ARG A 380 -24.36 -16.48 10.55
N HIS A 381 -23.88 -16.65 9.32
CA HIS A 381 -23.30 -17.93 8.93
C HIS A 381 -22.08 -18.23 9.81
N PRO A 382 -21.71 -19.50 10.01
CA PRO A 382 -20.40 -19.82 10.57
C PRO A 382 -19.31 -19.22 9.68
N PRO A 383 -18.21 -18.68 10.24
CA PRO A 383 -17.11 -18.12 9.46
C PRO A 383 -16.53 -19.12 8.45
N ARG A 384 -16.35 -18.69 7.20
CA ARG A 384 -16.03 -19.57 6.05
C ARG A 384 -15.08 -18.93 5.04
N TRP A 385 -14.39 -19.77 4.26
CA TRP A 385 -13.67 -19.32 3.06
C TRP A 385 -14.62 -19.23 1.89
N LYS A 386 -14.72 -18.06 1.27
CA LYS A 386 -15.56 -17.80 0.10
C LYS A 386 -14.71 -17.55 -1.14
N PHE A 387 -15.15 -18.10 -2.26
CA PHE A 387 -14.55 -17.84 -3.57
C PHE A 387 -14.63 -16.35 -3.93
N LYS A 388 -13.57 -15.81 -4.55
CA LYS A 388 -13.56 -14.42 -5.06
C LYS A 388 -13.27 -14.34 -6.56
N ARG A 389 -12.24 -15.06 -7.04
CA ARG A 389 -11.91 -15.20 -8.47
C ARG A 389 -10.82 -16.23 -8.71
N ILE A 390 -10.63 -16.63 -9.96
CA ILE A 390 -9.46 -17.41 -10.39
C ILE A 390 -8.25 -16.48 -10.63
N ARG A 391 -7.04 -17.03 -10.46
CA ARG A 391 -5.73 -16.34 -10.55
C ARG A 391 -4.88 -16.89 -11.71
N ASP A 392 -5.31 -16.67 -12.94
CA ASP A 392 -4.53 -16.97 -14.15
C ASP A 392 -3.14 -16.29 -14.17
N ASP A 393 -2.98 -15.17 -13.48
CA ASP A 393 -1.70 -14.48 -13.32
C ASP A 393 -0.70 -15.22 -12.42
N LYS A 394 -1.11 -16.31 -11.75
CA LYS A 394 -0.28 -17.05 -10.78
C LYS A 394 -0.11 -18.51 -11.15
N LYS A 395 1.15 -18.92 -11.25
CA LYS A 395 1.54 -20.34 -11.31
C LYS A 395 1.22 -21.08 -10.01
N ASP A 396 1.45 -20.41 -8.87
CA ASP A 396 1.43 -21.04 -7.54
C ASP A 396 0.63 -20.18 -6.55
N GLY A 397 0.04 -20.85 -5.55
CA GLY A 397 -0.66 -20.20 -4.44
C GLY A 397 0.28 -19.41 -3.52
N ASN A 398 -0.28 -18.72 -2.53
CA ASN A 398 0.51 -18.06 -1.50
C ASN A 398 1.31 -19.10 -0.70
N HIS A 399 2.60 -18.83 -0.52
CA HIS A 399 3.46 -19.68 0.31
C HIS A 399 2.93 -19.70 1.75
N HIS A 400 3.03 -20.82 2.47
CA HIS A 400 2.45 -20.99 3.80
C HIS A 400 2.89 -19.91 4.84
N THR A 401 4.07 -19.32 4.65
CA THR A 401 4.59 -18.22 5.49
C THR A 401 3.90 -16.88 5.24
N ILE A 402 3.33 -16.69 4.05
CA ILE A 402 2.47 -15.55 3.70
C ILE A 402 1.04 -15.83 4.19
N VAL A 403 0.50 -17.03 3.95
CA VAL A 403 -0.80 -17.48 4.48
C VAL A 403 -0.89 -17.21 5.99
N ARG A 404 0.10 -17.65 6.78
CA ARG A 404 0.15 -17.42 8.23
C ARG A 404 0.15 -15.94 8.63
N LYS A 405 0.78 -15.05 7.86
CA LYS A 405 0.79 -13.60 8.12
C LYS A 405 -0.55 -12.95 7.82
N ILE A 406 -1.23 -13.40 6.76
CA ILE A 406 -2.57 -12.92 6.42
C ILE A 406 -3.57 -13.40 7.47
N LEU A 407 -3.49 -14.67 7.90
CA LEU A 407 -4.32 -15.19 9.00
C LEU A 407 -4.16 -14.39 10.31
N GLY A 408 -2.93 -14.03 10.70
CA GLY A 408 -2.72 -13.13 11.83
C GLY A 408 -3.37 -11.75 11.64
N SER A 409 -3.33 -11.21 10.42
CA SER A 409 -3.99 -9.94 10.07
C SER A 409 -5.52 -10.03 10.05
N ILE A 410 -6.09 -11.23 9.85
CA ILE A 410 -7.53 -11.50 9.97
C ILE A 410 -7.91 -11.68 11.45
N GLU A 411 -7.12 -12.43 12.23
CA GLU A 411 -7.38 -12.71 13.65
C GLU A 411 -7.25 -11.45 14.52
N ASP A 412 -6.19 -10.66 14.35
CA ASP A 412 -5.95 -9.39 15.05
C ASP A 412 -6.67 -8.21 14.40
N GLY A 413 -7.30 -8.42 13.25
CA GLY A 413 -8.08 -7.43 12.51
C GLY A 413 -9.30 -6.94 13.28
N VAL A 414 -9.83 -5.80 12.83
CA VAL A 414 -10.97 -5.10 13.43
C VAL A 414 -12.02 -4.90 12.34
N GLU A 415 -13.23 -5.40 12.53
CA GLU A 415 -14.33 -5.25 11.56
C GLU A 415 -14.82 -3.79 11.49
N GLU A 416 -15.52 -3.41 10.40
CA GLU A 416 -16.00 -2.02 10.25
C GLU A 416 -16.93 -1.63 11.42
N GLU A 417 -17.85 -2.50 11.84
CA GLU A 417 -18.75 -2.24 12.95
C GLU A 417 -18.01 -1.99 14.28
N GLU A 418 -16.89 -2.67 14.52
CA GLU A 418 -16.07 -2.46 15.73
C GLU A 418 -15.38 -1.10 15.70
N LEU A 419 -14.83 -0.71 14.54
CA LEU A 419 -14.19 0.58 14.32
C LEU A 419 -15.21 1.74 14.44
N VAL A 420 -16.40 1.55 13.88
CA VAL A 420 -17.53 2.47 14.00
C VAL A 420 -18.01 2.58 15.46
N ALA A 421 -18.15 1.46 16.17
CA ALA A 421 -18.54 1.47 17.58
C ALA A 421 -17.50 2.19 18.47
N ALA A 422 -16.21 2.07 18.14
CA ALA A 422 -15.14 2.76 18.86
C ALA A 422 -15.18 4.29 18.71
N GLN A 423 -15.80 4.83 17.65
CA GLN A 423 -15.83 6.27 17.33
C GLN A 423 -16.19 7.15 18.54
N ALA A 424 -17.23 6.79 19.29
CA ALA A 424 -17.68 7.57 20.45
C ALA A 424 -16.62 7.65 21.55
N SER A 425 -15.94 6.53 21.84
CA SER A 425 -14.86 6.46 22.83
C SER A 425 -13.63 7.29 22.41
N ILE A 426 -13.26 7.23 21.13
CA ILE A 426 -12.15 8.01 20.55
C ILE A 426 -12.47 9.51 20.62
N LYS A 427 -13.70 9.90 20.30
CA LYS A 427 -14.17 11.30 20.38
C LYS A 427 -14.18 11.84 21.81
N ALA A 428 -14.60 11.03 22.78
CA ALA A 428 -14.58 11.39 24.20
C ALA A 428 -13.14 11.60 24.69
N ALA A 429 -12.25 10.65 24.39
CA ALA A 429 -10.85 10.73 24.77
C ALA A 429 -10.14 11.93 24.11
N TRP A 430 -10.34 12.17 22.80
CA TRP A 430 -9.78 13.34 22.12
C TRP A 430 -10.12 14.66 22.82
N LYS A 431 -11.34 14.77 23.37
CA LYS A 431 -11.87 15.97 23.99
C LYS A 431 -11.48 16.15 25.47
N THR A 432 -10.64 15.30 26.06
CA THR A 432 -10.25 15.50 27.47
C THR A 432 -9.40 16.76 27.65
N PRO A 433 -9.43 17.40 28.83
CA PRO A 433 -8.58 18.55 29.13
C PRO A 433 -7.08 18.25 29.06
N GLU A 434 -6.62 17.03 29.37
CA GLU A 434 -5.20 16.68 29.22
C GLU A 434 -4.78 16.70 27.75
N ARG A 435 -5.56 16.07 26.86
CA ARG A 435 -5.26 16.08 25.42
C ARG A 435 -5.40 17.48 24.81
N ALA A 436 -6.29 18.32 25.33
CA ALA A 436 -6.34 19.74 24.94
C ALA A 436 -5.03 20.48 25.28
N LYS A 437 -4.54 20.36 26.53
CA LYS A 437 -3.26 20.95 26.96
C LYS A 437 -2.07 20.44 26.16
N LEU A 438 -2.01 19.15 25.83
CA LEU A 438 -0.93 18.59 25.01
C LEU A 438 -0.89 19.24 23.61
N ARG A 439 -2.04 19.47 22.98
CA ARG A 439 -2.14 20.16 21.68
C ARG A 439 -1.72 21.63 21.77
N GLU A 440 -2.13 22.34 22.84
CA GLU A 440 -1.67 23.70 23.11
C GLU A 440 -0.15 23.76 23.27
N MET A 441 0.43 22.90 24.11
CA MET A 441 1.88 22.81 24.33
C MET A 441 2.65 22.50 23.03
N ALA A 442 2.18 21.55 22.22
CA ALA A 442 2.77 21.24 20.92
C ALA A 442 2.74 22.46 19.96
N SER A 443 1.68 23.26 20.00
CA SER A 443 1.58 24.48 19.20
C SER A 443 2.57 25.58 19.65
N VAL A 444 2.87 25.67 20.95
CA VAL A 444 3.76 26.69 21.54
C VAL A 444 5.23 26.34 21.36
N THR A 445 5.65 25.10 21.70
CA THR A 445 7.06 24.64 21.60
C THR A 445 7.59 24.71 20.16
N THR A 446 6.71 24.61 19.17
CA THR A 446 7.07 24.77 17.75
C THR A 446 7.50 26.20 17.38
N THR A 447 7.04 27.21 18.14
CA THR A 447 7.23 28.64 17.85
C THR A 447 8.54 29.20 18.43
N THR A 448 9.00 28.68 19.58
CA THR A 448 10.23 29.13 20.24
C THR A 448 11.51 28.50 19.68
N ALA A 449 11.40 27.50 18.80
CA ALA A 449 12.54 26.85 18.12
C ALA A 449 13.05 27.63 16.89
N ALA A 450 12.99 28.97 16.92
CA ALA A 450 13.62 29.85 15.95
C ALA A 450 14.88 30.48 16.57
N THR A 451 16.05 29.96 16.21
CA THR A 451 17.34 30.46 16.70
C THR A 451 17.53 31.93 16.31
N PRO A 452 17.79 32.86 17.25
CA PRO A 452 18.08 34.24 16.89
C PRO A 452 19.46 34.33 16.23
N THR A 453 19.48 34.73 14.96
CA THR A 453 20.71 35.22 14.31
C THR A 453 21.19 36.49 15.03
N PRO A 454 22.47 36.59 15.44
CA PRO A 454 22.97 37.79 16.10
C PRO A 454 23.15 38.91 15.06
N SER A 455 22.14 39.78 14.93
CA SER A 455 22.30 41.04 14.23
C SER A 455 23.14 41.99 15.09
N MET A 456 24.32 42.39 14.60
CA MET A 456 25.06 43.47 15.23
C MET A 456 24.26 44.78 15.12
N SER A 457 23.87 45.31 16.26
CA SER A 457 23.13 46.56 16.39
C SER A 457 24.02 47.76 16.07
N ASN A 458 23.95 48.23 14.84
CA ASN A 458 24.66 49.44 14.43
C ASN A 458 23.90 50.68 14.94
N ASN A 459 24.23 51.13 16.15
CA ASN A 459 23.49 52.20 16.83
C ASN A 459 24.00 53.58 16.37
N ASN A 460 23.20 54.25 15.54
CA ASN A 460 23.53 55.55 14.98
C ASN A 460 23.33 56.65 16.03
N HIS A 461 24.37 57.39 16.39
CA HIS A 461 24.27 58.62 17.19
C HIS A 461 25.06 59.76 16.55
N ASN A 462 24.35 60.86 16.33
CA ASN A 462 24.81 62.02 15.59
C ASN A 462 25.40 63.07 16.54
N TYR A 463 26.67 63.41 16.39
CA TYR A 463 27.22 64.68 16.90
C TYR A 463 28.22 65.27 15.91
N ASN A 464 28.17 66.60 15.81
CA ASN A 464 28.79 67.39 14.75
C ASN A 464 29.89 68.30 15.34
N ALA A 465 31.15 68.14 14.90
CA ALA A 465 32.22 69.14 15.06
C ALA A 465 33.38 68.85 14.07
N ASN A 466 34.06 69.91 13.63
CA ASN A 466 35.02 69.94 12.53
C ASN A 466 36.45 70.30 13.05
N PRO A 467 37.45 70.63 12.20
CA PRO A 467 38.46 69.75 11.58
C PRO A 467 39.89 69.89 12.16
N ALA A 468 40.80 68.94 11.88
CA ALA A 468 42.25 69.21 11.70
C ALA A 468 43.09 68.01 11.20
N GLN A 469 44.10 68.33 10.36
CA GLN A 469 45.43 67.72 10.19
C GLN A 469 45.63 66.30 9.58
N GLN A 470 46.42 66.30 8.48
CA GLN A 470 47.21 65.19 7.92
C GLN A 470 48.66 65.23 8.49
N PRO A 471 49.65 64.46 7.98
CA PRO A 471 49.87 63.00 7.89
C PRO A 471 51.23 62.68 8.63
N PRO A 472 52.26 61.91 8.16
CA PRO A 472 52.40 60.77 7.23
C PRO A 472 53.30 59.60 7.77
N HIS A 473 53.72 58.68 6.88
CA HIS A 473 54.79 57.64 6.99
C HIS A 473 54.45 56.32 7.73
N GLY A 474 55.03 55.15 7.37
CA GLY A 474 55.85 54.81 6.19
C GLY A 474 56.60 53.46 6.31
N ARG A 475 56.99 52.89 5.15
CA ARG A 475 58.04 51.85 4.90
C ARG A 475 57.97 50.43 5.53
N THR A 476 57.87 49.44 4.62
CA THR A 476 58.77 48.28 4.38
C THR A 476 59.76 47.81 5.47
N VAL A 477 59.93 46.47 5.59
CA VAL A 477 61.18 45.74 5.21
C VAL A 477 61.01 44.21 5.27
N SER A 478 61.72 43.49 4.40
CA SER A 478 61.78 42.01 4.28
C SER A 478 62.97 41.39 5.02
N ARG A 479 62.94 40.07 5.32
CA ARG A 479 64.06 39.06 5.39
C ARG A 479 63.51 37.78 6.07
N THR A 480 63.50 36.55 5.51
CA THR A 480 64.52 35.60 4.95
C THR A 480 65.33 34.79 5.98
N HIS A 481 65.59 33.52 5.64
CA HIS A 481 66.49 32.51 6.26
C HIS A 481 65.94 31.70 7.45
N SER A 482 66.33 30.41 7.67
CA SER A 482 66.89 29.37 6.77
C SER A 482 66.84 27.96 7.44
N LEU A 483 67.02 26.95 6.60
CA LEU A 483 67.19 25.47 6.73
C LEU A 483 67.95 24.86 7.95
N ASN A 484 67.81 23.51 8.06
CA ASN A 484 68.63 22.45 8.71
C ASN A 484 68.06 21.76 9.99
N ASN A 485 68.28 20.45 10.27
CA ASN A 485 68.58 19.26 9.41
C ASN A 485 68.49 17.92 10.22
N GLY A 486 68.22 16.79 9.55
CA GLY A 486 68.53 15.39 9.97
C GLY A 486 67.72 14.76 11.12
N ALA A 487 67.79 13.44 11.42
CA ALA A 487 68.19 12.21 10.68
C ALA A 487 67.89 10.97 11.58
N GLY A 488 67.74 9.73 11.04
CA GLY A 488 67.67 8.50 11.88
C GLY A 488 67.09 7.22 11.23
N ASP A 489 67.70 6.06 11.55
CA ASP A 489 67.74 4.82 10.74
C ASP A 489 67.59 3.52 11.62
N ASP A 490 67.15 2.33 11.18
CA ASP A 490 66.39 1.90 9.99
C ASP A 490 65.49 0.63 10.25
N PRO A 491 65.86 -0.68 10.09
CA PRO A 491 64.84 -1.68 9.69
C PRO A 491 64.66 -2.92 10.61
N ARG A 492 63.61 -3.73 10.35
CA ARG A 492 63.67 -5.22 10.32
C ARG A 492 62.41 -5.93 9.80
N LEU A 493 62.60 -7.17 9.33
CA LEU A 493 61.66 -8.07 8.65
C LEU A 493 61.07 -9.14 9.60
N GLY A 494 59.90 -9.71 9.28
CA GLY A 494 59.38 -10.93 9.94
C GLY A 494 57.92 -11.29 9.57
N PRO A 495 57.55 -12.54 9.17
CA PRO A 495 56.29 -12.80 8.46
C PRO A 495 55.31 -13.80 9.09
N GLY A 496 54.09 -13.88 8.54
CA GLY A 496 53.11 -14.97 8.69
C GLY A 496 51.68 -14.50 8.40
N GLY A 497 50.78 -15.26 7.78
CA GLY A 497 50.89 -16.55 7.10
C GLY A 497 49.53 -16.94 6.52
N ALA A 498 49.46 -17.44 5.28
CA ALA A 498 48.21 -17.79 4.60
C ALA A 498 48.25 -19.26 4.14
N GLY A 499 47.26 -20.06 4.57
CA GLY A 499 47.15 -21.47 4.21
C GLY A 499 46.28 -21.69 2.98
N GLY A 500 46.88 -22.14 1.88
CA GLY A 500 46.18 -22.70 0.72
C GLY A 500 46.39 -24.21 0.66
N GLY A 501 45.31 -24.98 0.61
CA GLY A 501 45.36 -26.43 0.40
C GLY A 501 45.21 -26.78 -1.08
N GLY A 502 46.05 -27.68 -1.58
CA GLY A 502 45.91 -28.26 -2.91
C GLY A 502 46.42 -29.70 -2.93
N SER A 503 45.71 -30.57 -3.62
CA SER A 503 46.16 -31.92 -3.98
C SER A 503 45.63 -32.26 -5.38
N ASN A 504 46.41 -33.03 -6.14
CA ASN A 504 46.20 -33.27 -7.56
C ASN A 504 46.74 -34.66 -7.95
N GLY A 505 46.23 -35.24 -9.04
CA GLY A 505 46.61 -36.55 -9.57
C GLY A 505 45.52 -37.63 -9.38
N GLY A 506 45.27 -38.53 -10.34
CA GLY A 506 45.92 -38.73 -11.65
C GLY A 506 45.03 -39.52 -12.63
N ALA A 507 45.54 -39.73 -13.85
CA ALA A 507 44.74 -40.16 -15.01
C ALA A 507 44.55 -41.68 -15.17
N GLY A 508 43.54 -42.07 -15.97
CA GLY A 508 43.36 -43.41 -16.51
C GLY A 508 42.34 -43.40 -17.66
N ALA A 509 42.71 -43.92 -18.83
CA ALA A 509 41.85 -43.92 -20.03
C ALA A 509 41.15 -45.27 -20.24
N GLY A 510 39.95 -45.26 -20.82
CA GLY A 510 39.22 -46.47 -21.20
C GLY A 510 38.08 -46.16 -22.17
N VAL A 511 38.13 -46.75 -23.37
CA VAL A 511 37.10 -46.62 -24.41
C VAL A 511 36.05 -47.71 -24.19
N GLY A 512 34.76 -47.36 -24.18
CA GLY A 512 33.65 -48.30 -24.00
C GLY A 512 32.36 -47.83 -24.68
N VAL A 513 31.76 -48.70 -25.49
CA VAL A 513 30.51 -48.46 -26.23
C VAL A 513 29.29 -48.59 -25.30
N PRO A 514 28.24 -47.76 -25.43
CA PRO A 514 27.06 -47.85 -24.57
C PRO A 514 26.14 -49.04 -24.95
N PRO A 515 25.55 -49.76 -23.97
CA PRO A 515 24.43 -50.68 -24.21
C PRO A 515 23.11 -49.93 -24.44
N PRO A 516 22.09 -50.57 -25.03
CA PRO A 516 20.86 -49.91 -25.47
C PRO A 516 19.89 -49.58 -24.32
N ALA A 517 18.97 -48.66 -24.57
CA ALA A 517 17.97 -48.21 -23.61
C ALA A 517 16.92 -49.30 -23.31
N GLU A 518 16.73 -49.62 -22.03
CA GLU A 518 15.60 -50.42 -21.56
C GLU A 518 14.39 -49.52 -21.25
N HIS A 519 13.19 -50.04 -21.54
CA HIS A 519 11.92 -49.33 -21.35
C HIS A 519 11.59 -49.12 -19.85
N PRO A 520 11.04 -47.97 -19.45
CA PRO A 520 10.63 -47.74 -18.07
C PRO A 520 9.43 -48.63 -17.68
N CYS A 521 9.65 -49.51 -16.71
CA CYS A 521 8.65 -50.32 -16.04
C CYS A 521 7.65 -49.42 -15.26
N PRO A 522 6.34 -49.72 -15.20
CA PRO A 522 5.35 -48.78 -14.68
C PRO A 522 5.48 -48.54 -13.17
N MET A 523 5.48 -47.26 -12.78
CA MET A 523 5.44 -46.87 -11.38
C MET A 523 4.16 -47.37 -10.71
N LYS A 524 4.30 -47.98 -9.52
CA LYS A 524 3.17 -48.33 -8.65
C LYS A 524 2.41 -47.06 -8.29
N ARG A 525 1.10 -47.03 -8.57
CA ARG A 525 0.20 -45.98 -8.07
C ARG A 525 0.16 -46.04 -6.54
N PRO A 526 0.17 -44.89 -5.83
CA PRO A 526 -0.23 -44.85 -4.42
C PRO A 526 -1.69 -45.35 -4.31
N GLY A 527 -2.00 -46.05 -3.21
CA GLY A 527 -3.37 -46.47 -2.92
C GLY A 527 -4.29 -45.28 -2.62
N PRO A 528 -5.63 -45.47 -2.66
CA PRO A 528 -6.57 -44.41 -2.33
C PRO A 528 -6.40 -43.95 -0.87
N PRO A 529 -6.63 -42.65 -0.57
CA PRO A 529 -6.62 -42.16 0.80
C PRO A 529 -7.75 -42.81 1.63
N PRO A 530 -7.59 -42.91 2.96
CA PRO A 530 -8.60 -43.55 3.82
C PRO A 530 -9.92 -42.77 3.82
N PRO A 531 -11.07 -43.44 4.03
CA PRO A 531 -12.38 -42.82 4.00
C PRO A 531 -12.55 -41.75 5.08
N LEU A 532 -13.30 -40.70 4.73
CA LEU A 532 -13.61 -39.55 5.57
C LEU A 532 -14.22 -39.98 6.93
N ARG A 533 -13.42 -39.93 7.99
CA ARG A 533 -13.95 -39.80 9.35
C ARG A 533 -14.14 -38.32 9.66
N LEU A 534 -15.39 -37.86 9.70
CA LEU A 534 -15.73 -36.58 10.33
C LEU A 534 -15.31 -36.65 11.82
N GLY A 535 -14.18 -36.03 12.16
CA GLY A 535 -13.61 -36.12 13.49
C GLY A 535 -12.34 -35.31 13.67
N THR A 536 -12.49 -33.98 13.68
CA THR A 536 -11.68 -32.94 14.38
C THR A 536 -10.13 -32.99 14.34
N ARG A 537 -9.50 -33.91 13.62
CA ARG A 537 -8.05 -33.99 13.39
C ARG A 537 -7.75 -33.64 11.93
N GLY A 538 -7.29 -32.42 11.71
CA GLY A 538 -6.98 -31.91 10.37
C GLY A 538 -7.07 -30.38 10.29
N VAL A 539 -7.82 -29.74 11.19
CA VAL A 539 -7.79 -28.28 11.37
C VAL A 539 -6.45 -27.90 12.00
N PRO A 540 -5.60 -27.06 11.35
CA PRO A 540 -4.40 -26.54 11.97
C PRO A 540 -4.74 -25.83 13.30
N PRO A 541 -3.91 -25.89 14.36
CA PRO A 541 -4.27 -25.35 15.68
C PRO A 541 -4.73 -23.88 15.66
N MET A 542 -4.20 -23.08 14.74
CA MET A 542 -4.59 -21.69 14.50
C MET A 542 -6.02 -21.56 13.94
N MET A 543 -6.41 -22.41 12.98
CA MET A 543 -7.76 -22.40 12.39
C MET A 543 -8.84 -22.87 13.38
N ALA A 544 -8.47 -23.68 14.37
CA ALA A 544 -9.38 -24.04 15.46
C ALA A 544 -9.69 -22.86 16.38
N GLU A 545 -8.82 -21.85 16.47
CA GLU A 545 -9.10 -20.60 17.19
C GLU A 545 -9.91 -19.62 16.33
N VAL A 546 -9.52 -19.44 15.06
CA VAL A 546 -10.23 -18.57 14.10
C VAL A 546 -11.68 -19.02 13.86
N ARG A 547 -11.97 -20.34 13.92
CA ARG A 547 -13.35 -20.88 13.82
C ARG A 547 -14.12 -20.94 15.14
N ARG A 548 -13.48 -20.67 16.30
CA ARG A 548 -14.13 -20.67 17.63
C ARG A 548 -14.57 -19.28 18.09
N ARG A 549 -14.12 -18.23 17.42
CA ARG A 549 -14.47 -16.83 17.66
C ARG A 549 -15.46 -16.33 16.60
#